data_AF-A0A7G8VKC3-F1
#
_entry.id   AF-A0A7G8VKC3-F1
#
_cell.length_a   1.000
_cell.length_b   1.000
_cell.length_c   1.000
_cell.angle_alpha   90.00
_cell.angle_beta   90.00
_cell.angle_gamma   90.00
#
_symmetry.space_group_name_H-M   'P 1'
#
loop_
_entity.id
_entity.type
_entity.pdbx_description
1 polymer ?
#
loop_
_entity_poly.entity_id
_entity_poly.type
_entity_poly.pdbx_seq_one_letter_code
_entity_poly.pdbx_strand_id
1 'polypeptide(L)'
;MGAATSLFSRVLLSAVALFCGAFMAPDAARAELNSVGNAPRSVHRLKFFVDPALADEIGAAEAGRRLAQYVADVNTVFTRETVRSFVFNPASDLQLIAPASAPPCSHSGLVDGEIAVCVSKSTKGYSHGGLAASWTFPQKGVTWNLNWIAIHDPLRLSRAITAAAPESTEKDYLGRQLKTLLHELEHVFGAGAGEYYNAAMVKDTTGTAPQADLALMSDTDRYWWTRQSWRLDPLLGTVFEQRRDPATNRIITLDMIRFTAGTKANINTDWSDWPKFGTSKYMAGTTATQVRITDRETGAALPGAQVSVWRNAGTSTQQPMVLLVQGNADAAGHFAFDWDCGFTCFNSAKSTLLVKASTPGRAPMASWFTIFDAFEQKAVKGQSTFTIDVALGVVDTTPPTVSLSAPAMATVGQPMTIAPAVVDNVGVWGVKVAGTDGIPICTFDAPPYTCTWTPLAPGMQTIRVIGVDAAGNSAMATANVMVNPPADTTPPTVSVAAPTFTSVSTSTTLSATAQANVGIAQIQFIVDGKTLCTVKAAPYTCNWTPAASGYASVEARAIDAAGNAASVSAQMQVNAHVVPYRALALKSEETNAPGNAQAHAAPPVAAKIRTAAASRDPRS
;
A
#
# COMPACT_ATOMS: atom_id res chain seq x y z
N MET A 1 -1.69 72.89 -24.27
CA MET A 1 -1.49 73.25 -25.69
C MET A 1 -0.31 72.44 -26.20
N GLY A 2 -0.41 71.87 -27.40
CA GLY A 2 0.63 70.98 -27.93
C GLY A 2 1.72 71.72 -28.71
N ALA A 3 2.88 71.07 -28.80
CA ALA A 3 3.84 71.20 -29.90
C ALA A 3 4.07 69.76 -30.38
N ALA A 4 3.57 69.39 -31.56
CA ALA A 4 4.15 69.64 -32.88
C ALA A 4 5.27 68.63 -33.20
N THR A 5 5.06 67.89 -34.29
CA THR A 5 5.70 66.60 -34.61
C THR A 5 6.67 66.67 -35.79
N SER A 6 7.40 65.57 -35.97
CA SER A 6 8.15 65.17 -37.18
C SER A 6 9.59 65.74 -37.29
N LEU A 7 10.58 65.00 -37.83
CA LEU A 7 10.58 63.68 -38.49
C LEU A 7 12.00 63.03 -38.34
N PHE A 8 12.11 61.71 -38.56
CA PHE A 8 13.33 60.85 -38.60
C PHE A 8 13.74 60.03 -37.35
N SER A 9 13.00 58.95 -37.08
CA SER A 9 13.53 57.57 -37.15
C SER A 9 12.39 56.55 -37.05
N ARG A 10 12.45 55.44 -37.81
CA ARG A 10 11.38 54.44 -37.95
C ARG A 10 11.79 53.06 -37.42
N VAL A 11 10.77 52.25 -37.11
CA VAL A 11 10.78 50.79 -36.82
C VAL A 11 11.35 50.42 -35.44
N LEU A 12 10.59 49.81 -34.50
CA LEU A 12 9.13 49.70 -34.36
C LEU A 12 8.78 49.40 -32.89
N LEU A 13 7.69 49.97 -32.33
CA LEU A 13 7.21 49.59 -31.00
C LEU A 13 5.72 49.91 -30.83
N SER A 14 4.83 48.91 -30.90
CA SER A 14 3.43 48.95 -30.40
C SER A 14 2.69 47.63 -30.67
N ALA A 15 2.33 46.91 -29.60
CA ALA A 15 1.09 46.12 -29.48
C ALA A 15 1.00 45.49 -28.08
N VAL A 16 0.64 46.28 -27.07
CA VAL A 16 0.14 45.74 -25.79
C VAL A 16 -1.34 45.45 -25.96
N ALA A 17 -1.73 44.17 -26.12
CA ALA A 17 -3.06 43.62 -25.75
C ALA A 17 -3.26 42.16 -26.24
N LEU A 18 -2.54 41.16 -25.67
CA LEU A 18 -3.01 39.75 -25.59
C LEU A 18 -1.98 38.89 -24.83
N PHE A 19 -2.07 38.86 -23.50
CA PHE A 19 -1.39 37.84 -22.68
C PHE A 19 -2.17 37.57 -21.37
N CYS A 20 -3.42 37.13 -21.54
CA CYS A 20 -4.17 36.46 -20.49
C CYS A 20 -4.19 34.97 -20.83
N GLY A 21 -3.50 34.13 -20.04
CA GLY A 21 -3.49 32.67 -20.24
C GLY A 21 -2.10 32.02 -20.37
N ALA A 22 -1.28 32.10 -19.31
CA ALA A 22 -0.13 31.20 -19.13
C ALA A 22 0.25 30.99 -17.65
N PHE A 23 -0.75 30.95 -16.74
CA PHE A 23 -0.56 30.22 -15.48
C PHE A 23 -0.60 28.72 -15.79
N MET A 24 0.50 28.19 -16.34
CA MET A 24 0.66 26.75 -16.46
C MET A 24 0.87 26.16 -15.06
N ALA A 25 -0.14 25.43 -14.60
CA ALA A 25 -0.15 24.76 -13.32
C ALA A 25 0.91 23.63 -13.24
N PRO A 26 1.28 23.14 -12.04
CA PRO A 26 2.28 22.09 -11.85
C PRO A 26 1.95 20.71 -12.46
N ASP A 27 0.79 20.54 -13.11
CA ASP A 27 0.32 19.24 -13.60
C ASP A 27 0.93 18.80 -14.95
N ALA A 28 1.62 19.68 -15.68
CA ALA A 28 2.29 19.28 -16.93
C ALA A 28 3.41 18.23 -16.69
N ALA A 29 4.15 18.34 -15.58
CA ALA A 29 5.16 17.35 -15.18
C ALA A 29 4.57 16.01 -14.71
N ARG A 30 3.24 15.94 -14.49
CA ARG A 30 2.53 14.69 -14.16
C ARG A 30 1.91 14.04 -15.41
N ALA A 31 1.92 14.73 -16.56
CA ALA A 31 1.40 14.21 -17.82
C ALA A 31 2.37 13.24 -18.51
N GLU A 32 3.69 13.41 -18.40
CA GLU A 32 4.69 12.52 -19.01
C GLU A 32 4.90 11.19 -18.27
N LEU A 33 4.37 11.01 -17.06
CA LEU A 33 4.27 9.67 -16.45
C LEU A 33 3.15 8.80 -17.08
N ASN A 34 2.23 9.39 -17.87
CA ASN A 34 1.13 8.65 -18.52
C ASN A 34 1.50 8.07 -19.89
N SER A 35 2.76 8.17 -20.34
CA SER A 35 3.26 7.51 -21.56
C SER A 35 4.20 6.31 -21.29
N VAL A 36 4.28 5.84 -20.04
CA VAL A 36 5.14 4.70 -19.68
C VAL A 36 4.48 3.37 -20.08
N GLY A 37 4.89 2.87 -21.24
CA GLY A 37 4.44 1.61 -21.84
C GLY A 37 3.30 1.80 -22.85
N ASN A 38 3.60 1.49 -24.11
CA ASN A 38 2.73 1.79 -25.27
C ASN A 38 1.47 0.90 -25.39
N ALA A 39 1.12 0.11 -24.38
CA ALA A 39 -0.08 -0.71 -24.45
C ALA A 39 -1.35 0.11 -24.14
N PRO A 40 -2.46 -0.11 -24.84
CA PRO A 40 -3.75 0.40 -24.39
C PRO A 40 -4.12 -0.20 -23.03
N ARG A 41 -4.89 0.55 -22.24
CA ARG A 41 -5.48 0.03 -20.99
C ARG A 41 -6.26 -1.25 -21.28
N SER A 42 -5.99 -2.30 -20.52
CA SER A 42 -6.55 -3.64 -20.76
C SER A 42 -7.11 -4.23 -19.48
N VAL A 43 -8.28 -4.85 -19.60
CA VAL A 43 -8.98 -5.54 -18.50
C VAL A 43 -8.88 -7.04 -18.73
N HIS A 44 -8.32 -7.77 -17.76
CA HIS A 44 -8.12 -9.23 -17.84
C HIS A 44 -9.09 -9.95 -16.89
N ARG A 45 -9.69 -11.06 -17.33
CA ARG A 45 -10.60 -11.84 -16.48
C ARG A 45 -9.79 -12.86 -15.67
N LEU A 46 -9.91 -12.83 -14.35
CA LEU A 46 -9.34 -13.88 -13.49
C LEU A 46 -10.34 -15.01 -13.31
N LYS A 47 -9.93 -16.25 -13.59
CA LYS A 47 -10.70 -17.47 -13.29
C LYS A 47 -10.04 -18.23 -12.16
N PHE A 48 -10.72 -18.32 -11.02
CA PHE A 48 -10.24 -19.00 -9.82
C PHE A 48 -10.67 -20.47 -9.83
N PHE A 49 -9.69 -21.37 -9.80
CA PHE A 49 -9.88 -22.80 -9.60
C PHE A 49 -9.36 -23.16 -8.21
N VAL A 50 -10.28 -23.40 -7.29
CA VAL A 50 -9.99 -23.46 -5.86
C VAL A 50 -10.32 -24.85 -5.33
N ASP A 51 -9.36 -25.45 -4.62
CA ASP A 51 -9.58 -26.67 -3.85
C ASP A 51 -10.84 -26.54 -2.98
N PRO A 52 -11.87 -27.38 -3.15
CA PRO A 52 -13.11 -27.34 -2.38
C PRO A 52 -12.88 -27.26 -0.87
N ALA A 53 -11.82 -27.90 -0.38
CA ALA A 53 -11.49 -27.94 1.04
C ALA A 53 -11.16 -26.55 1.64
N LEU A 54 -10.85 -25.53 0.82
CA LEU A 54 -10.70 -24.14 1.26
C LEU A 54 -12.04 -23.42 1.48
N ALA A 55 -13.13 -23.98 0.96
CA ALA A 55 -14.48 -23.42 1.02
C ALA A 55 -15.44 -24.21 1.93
N ASP A 56 -15.11 -25.44 2.37
CA ASP A 56 -15.97 -26.31 3.20
C ASP A 56 -16.68 -25.60 4.36
N GLU A 57 -15.95 -24.79 5.13
CA GLU A 57 -16.47 -24.12 6.34
C GLU A 57 -17.28 -22.85 6.05
N ILE A 58 -17.12 -22.26 4.86
CA ILE A 58 -17.66 -20.94 4.52
C ILE A 58 -18.70 -20.97 3.40
N GLY A 59 -18.69 -22.00 2.56
CA GLY A 59 -19.51 -22.14 1.36
C GLY A 59 -19.00 -21.32 0.17
N ALA A 60 -19.40 -21.75 -1.04
CA ALA A 60 -18.95 -21.17 -2.30
C ALA A 60 -19.26 -19.66 -2.45
N ALA A 61 -20.43 -19.21 -1.95
CA ALA A 61 -20.83 -17.80 -2.05
C ALA A 61 -19.93 -16.86 -1.23
N GLU A 62 -19.56 -17.28 -0.02
CA GLU A 62 -18.67 -16.51 0.87
C GLU A 62 -17.21 -16.59 0.39
N ALA A 63 -16.76 -17.75 -0.08
CA ALA A 63 -15.47 -17.87 -0.77
C ALA A 63 -15.38 -16.90 -1.96
N GLY A 64 -16.44 -16.85 -2.79
CA GLY A 64 -16.59 -15.92 -3.90
C GLY A 64 -16.56 -14.44 -3.47
N ARG A 65 -17.30 -14.06 -2.42
CA ARG A 65 -17.25 -12.69 -1.85
C ARG A 65 -15.83 -12.31 -1.43
N ARG A 66 -15.14 -13.19 -0.70
CA ARG A 66 -13.78 -12.95 -0.23
C ARG A 66 -12.80 -12.80 -1.39
N LEU A 67 -12.83 -13.73 -2.36
CA LEU A 67 -11.96 -13.66 -3.54
C LEU A 67 -12.20 -12.39 -4.37
N ALA A 68 -13.44 -11.93 -4.52
CA ALA A 68 -13.71 -10.64 -5.17
C ALA A 68 -13.01 -9.46 -4.48
N GLN A 69 -12.88 -9.53 -3.14
CA GLN A 69 -12.14 -8.53 -2.39
C GLN A 69 -10.62 -8.65 -2.58
N TYR A 70 -10.05 -9.87 -2.74
CA TYR A 70 -8.65 -10.06 -3.15
C TYR A 70 -8.38 -9.41 -4.53
N VAL A 71 -9.29 -9.58 -5.49
CA VAL A 71 -9.14 -8.98 -6.84
C VAL A 71 -9.19 -7.46 -6.80
N ALA A 72 -10.04 -6.88 -5.94
CA ALA A 72 -10.04 -5.44 -5.69
C ALA A 72 -8.73 -4.93 -5.04
N ASP A 73 -8.06 -5.75 -4.23
CA ASP A 73 -6.77 -5.42 -3.61
C ASP A 73 -5.60 -5.51 -4.58
N VAL A 74 -5.58 -6.53 -5.42
CA VAL A 74 -4.69 -6.59 -6.59
C VAL A 74 -4.89 -5.36 -7.47
N ASN A 75 -6.14 -5.00 -7.80
CA ASN A 75 -6.47 -3.80 -8.57
C ASN A 75 -6.02 -2.51 -7.89
N THR A 76 -6.04 -2.42 -6.56
CA THR A 76 -5.56 -1.24 -5.82
C THR A 76 -4.09 -0.95 -6.10
N VAL A 77 -3.27 -1.99 -6.30
CA VAL A 77 -1.87 -1.85 -6.73
C VAL A 77 -1.79 -1.66 -8.25
N PHE A 78 -2.34 -2.60 -9.03
CA PHE A 78 -2.16 -2.61 -10.49
C PHE A 78 -2.74 -1.37 -11.18
N THR A 79 -3.92 -0.88 -10.79
CA THR A 79 -4.52 0.31 -11.43
C THR A 79 -3.86 1.63 -11.03
N ARG A 80 -3.13 1.65 -9.91
CA ARG A 80 -2.30 2.79 -9.47
C ARG A 80 -0.95 2.83 -10.18
N GLU A 81 -0.34 1.66 -10.41
CA GLU A 81 1.05 1.54 -10.86
C GLU A 81 1.19 1.18 -12.36
N THR A 82 0.13 0.71 -13.03
CA THR A 82 0.18 0.09 -14.38
C THR A 82 -1.08 0.39 -15.22
N VAL A 83 -1.05 0.04 -16.52
CA VAL A 83 -2.22 0.11 -17.43
C VAL A 83 -3.12 -1.14 -17.41
N ARG A 84 -2.85 -2.09 -16.51
CA ARG A 84 -3.60 -3.35 -16.38
C ARG A 84 -4.64 -3.26 -15.25
N SER A 85 -5.77 -3.92 -15.45
CA SER A 85 -6.74 -4.18 -14.39
C SER A 85 -7.38 -5.55 -14.57
N PHE A 86 -8.07 -6.01 -13.53
CA PHE A 86 -8.66 -7.33 -13.44
C PHE A 86 -10.16 -7.28 -13.14
N VAL A 87 -10.91 -8.21 -13.73
CA VAL A 87 -12.31 -8.48 -13.39
C VAL A 87 -12.49 -9.92 -12.95
N PHE A 88 -13.43 -10.12 -12.02
CA PHE A 88 -13.82 -11.41 -11.49
C PHE A 88 -15.29 -11.35 -11.07
N ASN A 89 -16.09 -12.25 -11.62
CA ASN A 89 -17.47 -12.50 -11.22
C ASN A 89 -17.55 -13.85 -10.48
N PRO A 90 -17.83 -13.86 -9.17
CA PRO A 90 -17.95 -15.09 -8.38
C PRO A 90 -18.90 -16.16 -8.96
N ALA A 91 -19.92 -15.76 -9.73
CA ALA A 91 -20.91 -16.68 -10.29
C ALA A 91 -20.45 -17.42 -11.56
N SER A 92 -19.49 -16.87 -12.32
CA SER A 92 -19.00 -17.45 -13.58
C SER A 92 -17.52 -17.82 -13.56
N ASP A 93 -16.75 -17.16 -12.69
CA ASP A 93 -15.28 -17.18 -12.74
C ASP A 93 -14.66 -17.91 -11.54
N LEU A 94 -15.47 -18.42 -10.60
CA LEU A 94 -15.03 -19.32 -9.52
C LEU A 94 -15.49 -20.74 -9.79
N GLN A 95 -14.57 -21.70 -9.71
CA GLN A 95 -14.87 -23.12 -9.70
C GLN A 95 -14.21 -23.78 -8.48
N LEU A 96 -15.03 -24.45 -7.65
CA LEU A 96 -14.53 -25.28 -6.56
C LEU A 96 -14.15 -26.66 -7.12
N ILE A 97 -12.91 -26.80 -7.59
CA ILE A 97 -12.35 -28.03 -8.13
C ILE A 97 -10.89 -28.18 -7.69
N ALA A 98 -10.43 -29.42 -7.50
CA ALA A 98 -9.04 -29.68 -7.18
C ALA A 98 -8.12 -29.11 -8.28
N PRO A 99 -7.05 -28.36 -7.95
CA PRO A 99 -6.14 -27.77 -8.94
C PRO A 99 -5.54 -28.75 -9.95
N ALA A 100 -5.37 -30.04 -9.59
CA ALA A 100 -4.95 -31.07 -10.54
C ALA A 100 -5.89 -31.19 -11.76
N SER A 101 -7.19 -30.99 -11.53
CA SER A 101 -8.29 -31.10 -12.50
C SER A 101 -8.60 -29.78 -13.23
N ALA A 102 -7.92 -28.68 -12.90
CA ALA A 102 -8.12 -27.41 -13.57
C ALA A 102 -7.62 -27.44 -15.05
N PRO A 103 -8.23 -26.64 -15.95
CA PRO A 103 -7.89 -26.63 -17.37
C PRO A 103 -6.40 -26.36 -17.64
N PRO A 104 -5.80 -26.98 -18.67
CA PRO A 104 -4.44 -26.63 -19.08
C PRO A 104 -4.41 -25.18 -19.59
N CYS A 105 -3.41 -24.41 -19.18
CA CYS A 105 -3.17 -23.05 -19.65
C CYS A 105 -1.85 -22.96 -20.42
N SER A 106 -1.66 -21.86 -21.14
CA SER A 106 -0.37 -21.57 -21.77
C SER A 106 0.68 -21.24 -20.71
N HIS A 107 1.97 -21.31 -21.07
CA HIS A 107 3.06 -21.01 -20.15
C HIS A 107 3.03 -19.56 -19.61
N SER A 108 2.43 -18.62 -20.35
CA SER A 108 2.21 -17.23 -19.89
C SER A 108 1.03 -17.06 -18.93
N GLY A 109 0.27 -18.13 -18.64
CA GLY A 109 -0.93 -18.07 -17.80
C GLY A 109 -2.18 -17.51 -18.50
N LEU A 110 -2.05 -17.02 -19.74
CA LEU A 110 -3.16 -16.49 -20.55
C LEU A 110 -3.84 -17.59 -21.39
N VAL A 111 -5.16 -17.59 -21.40
CA VAL A 111 -6.02 -18.37 -22.31
C VAL A 111 -7.13 -17.42 -22.79
N ASP A 112 -7.16 -17.10 -24.08
CA ASP A 112 -8.15 -16.21 -24.70
C ASP A 112 -8.35 -14.83 -24.00
N GLY A 113 -7.29 -14.32 -23.36
CA GLY A 113 -7.31 -13.06 -22.58
C GLY A 113 -7.76 -13.20 -21.12
N GLU A 114 -8.03 -14.43 -20.67
CA GLU A 114 -8.32 -14.80 -19.30
C GLU A 114 -7.07 -15.38 -18.61
N ILE A 115 -7.01 -15.28 -17.28
CA ILE A 115 -5.90 -15.75 -16.45
C ILE A 115 -6.44 -16.77 -15.44
N ALA A 116 -5.90 -17.99 -15.45
CA ALA A 116 -6.30 -19.05 -14.52
C ALA A 116 -5.48 -19.01 -13.23
N VAL A 117 -6.14 -18.76 -12.10
CA VAL A 117 -5.52 -18.74 -10.76
C VAL A 117 -5.91 -20.01 -10.02
N CYS A 118 -4.94 -20.90 -9.80
CA CYS A 118 -5.19 -22.21 -9.19
C CYS A 118 -4.69 -22.26 -7.74
N VAL A 119 -5.60 -22.52 -6.80
CA VAL A 119 -5.35 -22.44 -5.35
C VAL A 119 -5.57 -23.79 -4.68
N SER A 120 -4.54 -24.30 -3.99
CA SER A 120 -4.48 -25.59 -3.30
C SER A 120 -4.61 -25.39 -1.78
N LYS A 121 -5.30 -26.29 -1.05
CA LYS A 121 -5.25 -26.28 0.41
C LYS A 121 -3.89 -26.78 0.90
N SER A 122 -3.33 -26.11 1.90
CA SER A 122 -2.06 -26.48 2.54
C SER A 122 -2.16 -26.36 4.05
N THR A 123 -1.28 -27.07 4.77
CA THR A 123 -1.06 -26.88 6.22
C THR A 123 0.02 -25.83 6.52
N LYS A 124 0.77 -25.40 5.50
CA LYS A 124 1.81 -24.38 5.55
C LYS A 124 1.51 -23.37 4.45
N GLY A 125 1.06 -22.16 4.79
CA GLY A 125 0.52 -21.16 3.84
C GLY A 125 1.52 -20.52 2.87
N TYR A 126 2.60 -21.22 2.53
CA TYR A 126 3.66 -20.77 1.63
C TYR A 126 3.36 -21.22 0.20
N SER A 127 2.96 -20.27 -0.65
CA SER A 127 2.84 -20.48 -2.08
C SER A 127 4.22 -20.42 -2.75
N HIS A 128 4.45 -21.29 -3.73
CA HIS A 128 5.64 -21.29 -4.59
C HIS A 128 5.17 -21.05 -6.03
N GLY A 129 5.67 -20.00 -6.66
CA GLY A 129 5.25 -19.55 -7.99
C GLY A 129 5.51 -20.54 -9.13
N GLY A 130 4.82 -20.35 -10.25
CA GLY A 130 4.74 -21.35 -11.32
C GLY A 130 5.93 -21.39 -12.31
N LEU A 131 6.82 -20.40 -12.30
CA LEU A 131 7.91 -20.29 -13.29
C LEU A 131 9.30 -20.71 -12.81
N ALA A 132 9.57 -20.76 -11.49
CA ALA A 132 10.89 -21.10 -10.97
C ALA A 132 10.85 -22.26 -9.94
N ALA A 133 11.52 -23.35 -10.28
CA ALA A 133 11.87 -24.47 -9.38
C ALA A 133 10.73 -25.37 -8.82
N SER A 134 9.57 -25.46 -9.49
CA SER A 134 8.64 -26.59 -9.25
C SER A 134 9.06 -27.82 -10.07
N TRP A 135 9.88 -28.69 -9.46
CA TRP A 135 10.20 -30.03 -9.97
C TRP A 135 9.06 -31.04 -9.75
N THR A 136 8.00 -30.62 -9.04
CA THR A 136 6.99 -31.48 -8.43
C THR A 136 5.66 -31.54 -9.19
N PHE A 137 5.44 -30.67 -10.18
CA PHE A 137 4.18 -30.57 -10.91
C PHE A 137 4.38 -30.25 -12.40
N PRO A 138 3.47 -30.66 -13.30
CA PRO A 138 3.52 -30.24 -14.70
C PRO A 138 3.38 -28.72 -14.83
N GLN A 139 4.20 -28.11 -15.69
CA GLN A 139 4.24 -26.66 -15.94
C GLN A 139 2.98 -26.18 -16.67
N LYS A 140 1.88 -26.02 -15.94
CA LYS A 140 0.56 -25.64 -16.47
C LYS A 140 0.31 -24.12 -16.58
N GLY A 141 1.22 -23.28 -16.09
CA GLY A 141 1.13 -21.81 -16.15
C GLY A 141 1.72 -21.13 -14.91
N VAL A 142 1.84 -19.80 -14.94
CA VAL A 142 2.49 -19.02 -13.86
C VAL A 142 1.70 -19.05 -12.55
N THR A 143 0.41 -18.75 -12.61
CA THR A 143 -0.51 -18.59 -11.45
C THR A 143 -1.01 -19.94 -10.90
N TRP A 144 -0.16 -20.97 -10.91
CA TRP A 144 -0.51 -22.35 -10.57
C TRP A 144 -0.03 -22.78 -9.18
N ASN A 145 -0.82 -23.63 -8.51
CA ASN A 145 -0.51 -24.24 -7.21
C ASN A 145 -0.20 -23.24 -6.07
N LEU A 146 -1.01 -22.20 -5.95
CA LEU A 146 -0.96 -21.27 -4.82
C LEU A 146 -1.45 -21.98 -3.55
N ASN A 147 -0.54 -22.31 -2.64
CA ASN A 147 -0.80 -23.06 -1.42
C ASN A 147 -1.32 -22.15 -0.29
N TRP A 148 -2.62 -22.16 -0.04
CA TRP A 148 -3.25 -21.35 1.01
C TRP A 148 -3.76 -22.23 2.17
N ILE A 149 -3.78 -21.71 3.39
CA ILE A 149 -4.38 -22.43 4.55
C ILE A 149 -5.90 -22.23 4.64
N ALA A 150 -6.39 -21.06 4.19
CA ALA A 150 -7.79 -20.64 4.19
C ALA A 150 -7.98 -19.45 3.24
N ILE A 151 -9.21 -19.21 2.80
CA ILE A 151 -9.61 -17.93 2.17
C ILE A 151 -10.03 -16.98 3.30
N HIS A 152 -9.17 -16.03 3.64
CA HIS A 152 -9.42 -15.07 4.72
C HIS A 152 -10.47 -14.04 4.32
N ASP A 153 -11.19 -13.46 5.29
CA ASP A 153 -12.04 -12.28 5.03
C ASP A 153 -11.18 -11.00 5.14
N PRO A 154 -10.91 -10.27 4.04
CA PRO A 154 -10.02 -9.11 4.08
C PRO A 154 -10.57 -7.95 4.92
N LEU A 155 -11.86 -8.00 5.29
CA LEU A 155 -12.51 -7.02 6.17
C LEU A 155 -12.49 -7.43 7.66
N ARG A 156 -12.00 -8.62 7.98
CA ARG A 156 -11.94 -9.20 9.34
C ARG A 156 -10.62 -9.92 9.59
N LEU A 157 -9.54 -9.29 9.17
CA LEU A 157 -8.18 -9.73 9.46
C LEU A 157 -7.86 -9.41 10.92
N SER A 158 -8.17 -10.33 11.82
CA SER A 158 -7.67 -10.33 13.18
C SER A 158 -7.65 -11.75 13.78
N ARG A 159 -6.48 -12.19 14.26
CA ARG A 159 -6.40 -13.27 15.27
C ARG A 159 -5.20 -13.06 16.18
N ALA A 160 -5.35 -13.43 17.46
CA ALA A 160 -4.24 -13.52 18.37
C ALA A 160 -3.27 -14.64 17.95
N ILE A 161 -1.98 -14.40 18.12
CA ILE A 161 -0.93 -15.42 17.98
C ILE A 161 -1.07 -16.41 19.15
N THR A 162 -1.05 -17.71 18.85
CA THR A 162 -1.14 -18.78 19.85
C THR A 162 -0.14 -19.90 19.53
N ALA A 163 0.09 -20.82 20.46
CA ALA A 163 0.95 -21.99 20.20
C ALA A 163 0.43 -22.88 19.04
N ALA A 164 -0.88 -22.92 18.81
CA ALA A 164 -1.51 -23.66 17.71
C ALA A 164 -1.59 -22.84 16.40
N ALA A 165 -1.52 -21.51 16.48
CA ALA A 165 -1.50 -20.60 15.35
C ALA A 165 -0.43 -19.52 15.60
N PRO A 166 0.86 -19.81 15.32
CA PRO A 166 2.00 -18.96 15.72
C PRO A 166 2.13 -17.64 14.93
N GLU A 167 1.12 -17.27 14.17
CA GLU A 167 1.10 -16.12 13.26
C GLU A 167 -0.31 -15.53 13.16
N SER A 168 -0.46 -14.25 12.85
CA SER A 168 -1.76 -13.59 12.67
C SER A 168 -2.47 -14.00 11.35
N THR A 169 -3.70 -13.53 11.10
CA THR A 169 -4.39 -13.75 9.80
C THR A 169 -3.97 -12.68 8.80
N GLU A 170 -3.72 -11.46 9.27
CA GLU A 170 -3.10 -10.34 8.58
C GLU A 170 -1.81 -10.77 7.87
N LYS A 171 -0.90 -11.45 8.59
CA LYS A 171 0.38 -11.90 8.06
C LYS A 171 0.25 -12.97 6.99
N ASP A 172 -0.69 -13.90 7.14
CA ASP A 172 -0.92 -14.95 6.14
C ASP A 172 -1.59 -14.37 4.88
N TYR A 173 -2.63 -13.57 5.06
CA TYR A 173 -3.37 -12.93 3.97
C TYR A 173 -2.51 -11.92 3.19
N LEU A 174 -2.05 -10.84 3.83
CA LEU A 174 -1.27 -9.79 3.18
C LEU A 174 0.13 -10.30 2.82
N GLY A 175 0.77 -10.96 3.79
CA GLY A 175 2.19 -11.29 3.71
C GLY A 175 2.55 -12.49 2.86
N ARG A 176 1.60 -13.40 2.61
CA ARG A 176 1.80 -14.56 1.74
C ARG A 176 0.83 -14.57 0.57
N GLN A 177 -0.47 -14.68 0.84
CA GLN A 177 -1.46 -14.96 -0.20
C GLN A 177 -1.54 -13.83 -1.23
N LEU A 178 -1.72 -12.59 -0.77
CA LEU A 178 -1.78 -11.42 -1.65
C LEU A 178 -0.42 -11.10 -2.25
N LYS A 179 0.67 -11.19 -1.49
CA LYS A 179 2.04 -11.00 -2.00
C LYS A 179 2.33 -11.90 -3.20
N THR A 180 2.10 -13.22 -3.05
CA THR A 180 2.35 -14.16 -4.14
C THR A 180 1.39 -13.93 -5.30
N LEU A 181 0.12 -13.61 -5.05
CA LEU A 181 -0.82 -13.30 -6.13
C LEU A 181 -0.38 -12.08 -6.97
N LEU A 182 0.14 -11.02 -6.34
CA LEU A 182 0.74 -9.89 -7.06
C LEU A 182 1.95 -10.36 -7.89
N HIS A 183 2.90 -11.05 -7.26
CA HIS A 183 4.12 -11.57 -7.89
C HIS A 183 3.84 -12.43 -9.15
N GLU A 184 2.95 -13.42 -9.06
CA GLU A 184 2.62 -14.25 -10.22
C GLU A 184 1.87 -13.47 -11.31
N LEU A 185 1.05 -12.47 -10.95
CA LEU A 185 0.37 -11.63 -11.95
C LEU A 185 1.34 -10.67 -12.66
N GLU A 186 2.42 -10.26 -12.01
CA GLU A 186 3.49 -9.49 -12.66
C GLU A 186 4.20 -10.34 -13.75
N HIS A 187 4.49 -11.61 -13.43
CA HIS A 187 5.04 -12.58 -14.40
C HIS A 187 4.14 -12.81 -15.63
N VAL A 188 2.80 -12.83 -15.46
CA VAL A 188 1.84 -12.99 -16.59
C VAL A 188 2.04 -11.90 -17.67
N PHE A 189 2.46 -10.70 -17.27
CA PHE A 189 2.74 -9.59 -18.19
C PHE A 189 4.24 -9.42 -18.49
N GLY A 190 4.98 -10.54 -18.56
CA GLY A 190 6.39 -10.54 -18.98
C GLY A 190 7.38 -9.97 -17.97
N ALA A 191 6.94 -9.55 -16.78
CA ALA A 191 7.81 -9.23 -15.66
C ALA A 191 8.22 -10.52 -14.91
N GLY A 192 8.77 -11.48 -15.65
CA GLY A 192 9.44 -12.66 -15.09
C GLY A 192 10.96 -12.43 -15.03
N ALA A 193 11.73 -13.22 -14.28
CA ALA A 193 11.41 -14.03 -13.11
C ALA A 193 12.71 -14.33 -12.32
N GLY A 194 12.95 -13.59 -11.25
CA GLY A 194 14.06 -13.87 -10.32
C GLY A 194 15.47 -13.48 -10.79
N GLU A 195 15.68 -12.90 -11.99
CA GLU A 195 17.01 -12.54 -12.48
C GLU A 195 17.71 -11.49 -11.65
N TYR A 196 16.98 -10.58 -11.01
CA TYR A 196 17.54 -9.63 -10.05
C TYR A 196 18.03 -10.31 -8.76
N TYR A 197 17.28 -11.29 -8.23
CA TYR A 197 17.73 -12.14 -7.12
C TYR A 197 18.92 -13.02 -7.54
N ASN A 198 18.89 -13.56 -8.76
CA ASN A 198 19.98 -14.34 -9.33
C ASN A 198 21.23 -13.48 -9.55
N ALA A 199 21.10 -12.23 -10.02
CA ALA A 199 22.20 -11.28 -10.17
C ALA A 199 22.87 -10.99 -8.82
N ALA A 200 22.09 -10.87 -7.73
CA ALA A 200 22.63 -10.79 -6.37
C ALA A 200 23.34 -12.09 -5.89
N MET A 201 23.12 -13.22 -6.56
CA MET A 201 23.82 -14.49 -6.32
C MET A 201 25.02 -14.72 -7.26
N VAL A 202 25.12 -14.03 -8.38
CA VAL A 202 26.31 -14.11 -9.26
C VAL A 202 27.46 -13.36 -8.60
N LYS A 203 28.64 -13.99 -8.60
CA LYS A 203 29.86 -13.43 -8.01
C LYS A 203 30.84 -12.95 -9.07
N ASP A 204 31.46 -11.80 -8.81
CA ASP A 204 32.57 -11.34 -9.62
C ASP A 204 33.76 -12.27 -9.39
N THR A 205 34.04 -13.08 -10.42
CA THR A 205 35.10 -14.10 -10.44
C THR A 205 36.13 -13.80 -11.51
N THR A 206 36.10 -12.58 -12.07
CA THR A 206 36.92 -12.16 -13.23
C THR A 206 38.40 -11.93 -12.90
N GLY A 207 38.78 -11.92 -11.61
CA GLY A 207 40.13 -11.58 -11.13
C GLY A 207 40.59 -10.14 -11.43
N THR A 208 39.81 -9.35 -12.17
CA THR A 208 40.18 -8.02 -12.67
C THR A 208 39.60 -6.94 -11.76
N ALA A 209 40.39 -5.92 -11.38
CA ALA A 209 39.91 -4.83 -10.54
C ALA A 209 39.06 -3.80 -11.33
N PRO A 210 38.08 -3.13 -10.70
CA PRO A 210 37.58 -3.40 -9.35
C PRO A 210 36.75 -4.68 -9.31
N GLN A 211 36.73 -5.36 -8.14
CA GLN A 211 35.77 -6.43 -7.86
C GLN A 211 34.43 -5.78 -7.51
N ALA A 212 33.33 -6.28 -8.10
CA ALA A 212 32.00 -5.75 -7.88
C ALA A 212 30.99 -6.88 -7.68
N ASP A 213 30.72 -7.23 -6.42
CA ASP A 213 29.58 -8.08 -6.06
C ASP A 213 28.33 -7.22 -5.81
N LEU A 214 27.17 -7.71 -6.23
CA LEU A 214 25.89 -7.14 -5.80
C LEU A 214 25.56 -7.56 -4.36
N ALA A 215 25.13 -6.60 -3.56
CA ALA A 215 24.74 -6.77 -2.17
C ALA A 215 23.29 -6.30 -1.98
N LEU A 216 22.33 -7.18 -2.28
CA LEU A 216 20.89 -6.88 -2.26
C LEU A 216 20.44 -6.11 -1.00
N MET A 217 20.89 -6.53 0.18
CA MET A 217 20.50 -5.89 1.45
C MET A 217 21.28 -4.60 1.80
N SER A 218 22.26 -4.18 0.99
CA SER A 218 23.04 -2.97 1.27
C SER A 218 22.32 -1.71 0.79
N ASP A 219 22.15 -0.74 1.69
CA ASP A 219 21.55 0.55 1.35
C ASP A 219 22.50 1.44 0.52
N THR A 220 23.79 1.11 0.43
CA THR A 220 24.83 1.85 -0.32
C THR A 220 25.16 1.23 -1.70
N ASP A 221 24.59 0.07 -2.03
CA ASP A 221 24.81 -0.56 -3.33
C ASP A 221 24.18 0.29 -4.46
N ARG A 222 25.04 0.76 -5.37
CA ARG A 222 24.68 1.67 -6.47
C ARG A 222 23.79 1.01 -7.52
N TYR A 223 23.81 -0.32 -7.66
CA TYR A 223 22.91 -1.03 -8.57
C TYR A 223 21.46 -1.00 -8.07
N TRP A 224 21.24 -1.21 -6.76
CA TRP A 224 19.89 -1.11 -6.17
C TRP A 224 19.42 0.33 -5.96
N TRP A 225 20.31 1.32 -6.16
CA TRP A 225 20.05 2.73 -5.92
C TRP A 225 19.19 3.43 -6.97
N THR A 226 19.13 2.94 -8.21
CA THR A 226 18.10 3.38 -9.18
C THR A 226 16.76 2.66 -8.97
N ARG A 227 16.76 1.58 -8.17
CA ARG A 227 15.62 0.68 -7.94
C ARG A 227 15.07 0.83 -6.52
N GLN A 228 15.01 2.04 -5.99
CA GLN A 228 14.88 2.34 -4.56
C GLN A 228 13.69 1.66 -3.87
N SER A 229 12.58 1.53 -4.61
CA SER A 229 11.39 0.80 -4.18
C SER A 229 11.52 -0.73 -4.24
N TRP A 230 12.70 -1.32 -4.45
CA TRP A 230 12.88 -2.77 -4.60
C TRP A 230 12.42 -3.54 -3.35
N ARG A 231 12.53 -2.98 -2.15
CA ARG A 231 11.95 -3.57 -0.90
C ARG A 231 10.42 -3.45 -0.79
N LEU A 232 9.78 -2.80 -1.76
CA LEU A 232 8.33 -2.59 -1.91
C LEU A 232 7.75 -3.28 -3.16
N ASP A 233 8.62 -3.75 -4.05
CA ASP A 233 8.31 -4.42 -5.30
C ASP A 233 8.14 -5.93 -5.04
N PRO A 234 7.02 -6.58 -5.40
CA PRO A 234 6.81 -8.00 -5.07
C PRO A 234 7.77 -8.97 -5.78
N LEU A 235 8.41 -8.58 -6.90
CA LEU A 235 9.44 -9.37 -7.59
C LEU A 235 10.81 -9.32 -6.89
N LEU A 236 11.10 -8.24 -6.17
CA LEU A 236 12.41 -7.98 -5.56
C LEU A 236 12.42 -8.02 -4.03
N GLY A 237 11.26 -7.82 -3.42
CA GLY A 237 11.14 -7.36 -2.05
C GLY A 237 10.38 -8.32 -1.14
N THR A 238 10.85 -8.40 0.10
CA THR A 238 10.12 -8.96 1.22
C THR A 238 9.36 -7.85 1.93
N VAL A 239 8.38 -7.24 1.24
CA VAL A 239 7.50 -6.19 1.81
C VAL A 239 6.84 -6.60 3.14
N PHE A 240 6.81 -7.91 3.38
CA PHE A 240 6.16 -8.64 4.47
C PHE A 240 7.10 -9.58 5.26
N GLU A 241 8.41 -9.32 5.24
CA GLU A 241 9.36 -10.02 6.12
C GLU A 241 8.99 -9.80 7.61
N GLN A 242 9.38 -10.71 8.51
CA GLN A 242 9.08 -10.62 9.95
C GLN A 242 9.49 -9.31 10.64
N ARG A 243 10.38 -8.51 10.02
CA ARG A 243 10.79 -7.18 10.51
C ARG A 243 9.73 -6.09 10.31
N ARG A 244 8.77 -6.33 9.42
CA ARG A 244 7.53 -5.55 9.28
C ARG A 244 6.39 -6.44 9.73
N ASP A 245 6.19 -6.49 11.04
CA ASP A 245 4.85 -6.77 11.56
C ASP A 245 3.93 -5.70 10.96
N PRO A 246 2.89 -6.04 10.18
CA PRO A 246 2.00 -5.05 9.57
C PRO A 246 1.11 -4.47 10.67
N ALA A 247 1.67 -3.58 11.50
CA ALA A 247 1.04 -2.91 12.63
C ALA A 247 -0.12 -1.97 12.24
N THR A 248 -0.50 -1.96 10.97
CA THR A 248 -1.40 -1.00 10.36
C THR A 248 -2.15 -1.63 9.18
N ASN A 249 -3.47 -1.76 9.36
CA ASN A 249 -4.54 -1.69 8.37
C ASN A 249 -4.15 -2.07 6.92
N ARG A 250 -4.78 -3.13 6.39
CA ARG A 250 -4.77 -3.55 4.98
C ARG A 250 -4.68 -2.41 3.95
N ILE A 251 -5.42 -1.31 4.13
CA ILE A 251 -5.38 -0.16 3.21
C ILE A 251 -3.98 0.46 3.14
N ILE A 252 -3.33 0.70 4.27
CA ILE A 252 -1.97 1.25 4.37
C ILE A 252 -0.96 0.30 3.71
N THR A 253 -1.15 -1.00 3.93
CA THR A 253 -0.32 -2.04 3.28
C THR A 253 -0.39 -1.97 1.75
N LEU A 254 -1.60 -1.90 1.18
CA LEU A 254 -1.80 -1.81 -0.28
C LEU A 254 -1.27 -0.49 -0.85
N ASP A 255 -1.36 0.60 -0.07
CA ASP A 255 -0.81 1.89 -0.44
C ASP A 255 0.73 1.93 -0.40
N MET A 256 1.38 1.04 0.37
CA MET A 256 2.84 1.00 0.48
C MET A 256 3.53 0.22 -0.67
N ILE A 257 2.84 -0.69 -1.36
CA ILE A 257 3.42 -1.52 -2.44
C ILE A 257 3.80 -0.65 -3.64
N ARG A 258 5.01 -0.81 -4.18
CA ARG A 258 5.53 0.00 -5.29
C ARG A 258 6.33 -0.87 -6.25
N PHE A 259 5.89 -0.96 -7.50
CA PHE A 259 6.69 -1.56 -8.57
C PHE A 259 7.87 -0.66 -8.94
N THR A 260 9.03 -1.25 -9.21
CA THR A 260 10.18 -0.54 -9.81
C THR A 260 9.88 -0.10 -11.24
N ALA A 261 10.67 0.84 -11.78
CA ALA A 261 10.49 1.35 -13.13
C ALA A 261 10.53 0.22 -14.18
N GLY A 262 11.51 -0.69 -14.10
CA GLY A 262 11.59 -1.89 -14.94
C GLY A 262 10.37 -2.81 -14.82
N THR A 263 9.89 -3.10 -13.60
CA THR A 263 8.66 -3.91 -13.40
C THR A 263 7.44 -3.29 -14.09
N LYS A 264 7.22 -1.98 -13.90
CA LYS A 264 6.14 -1.23 -14.58
C LYS A 264 6.27 -1.29 -16.10
N ALA A 265 7.49 -1.12 -16.62
CA ALA A 265 7.80 -1.16 -18.05
C ALA A 265 7.34 -2.48 -18.69
N ASN A 266 7.70 -3.60 -18.07
CA ASN A 266 7.36 -4.93 -18.56
C ASN A 266 5.84 -5.15 -18.51
N ILE A 267 5.19 -4.83 -17.38
CA ILE A 267 3.73 -5.01 -17.24
C ILE A 267 2.94 -4.15 -18.24
N ASN A 268 3.37 -2.91 -18.48
CA ASN A 268 2.75 -1.99 -19.44
C ASN A 268 3.17 -2.24 -20.89
N THR A 269 4.10 -3.15 -21.17
CA THR A 269 4.47 -3.52 -22.55
C THR A 269 3.35 -4.35 -23.17
N ASP A 270 3.00 -4.05 -24.42
CA ASP A 270 2.10 -4.89 -25.20
C ASP A 270 2.87 -6.11 -25.73
N TRP A 271 2.61 -7.26 -25.10
CA TRP A 271 3.17 -8.55 -25.47
C TRP A 271 2.27 -9.36 -26.41
N SER A 272 1.31 -8.74 -27.11
CA SER A 272 0.53 -9.42 -28.16
C SER A 272 1.42 -9.93 -29.31
N ASP A 273 2.51 -9.21 -29.61
CA ASP A 273 3.67 -9.69 -30.37
C ASP A 273 4.68 -10.40 -29.44
N TRP A 274 4.19 -11.38 -28.66
CA TRP A 274 5.02 -12.18 -27.76
C TRP A 274 6.17 -12.81 -28.57
N PRO A 275 7.42 -12.83 -28.05
CA PRO A 275 8.55 -13.33 -28.81
C PRO A 275 8.34 -14.74 -29.38
N LYS A 276 8.11 -14.80 -30.69
CA LYS A 276 8.54 -15.94 -31.49
C LYS A 276 10.05 -15.80 -31.69
N PHE A 277 10.75 -16.93 -31.65
CA PHE A 277 12.21 -16.96 -31.73
C PHE A 277 12.68 -16.24 -33.00
N GLY A 278 13.42 -15.14 -32.83
CA GLY A 278 13.97 -14.34 -33.94
C GLY A 278 13.07 -13.23 -34.52
N THR A 279 11.85 -12.99 -34.03
CA THR A 279 10.94 -11.99 -34.65
C THR A 279 10.41 -10.87 -33.76
N SER A 280 10.65 -10.89 -32.44
CA SER A 280 10.05 -9.90 -31.52
C SER A 280 10.47 -8.46 -31.83
N LYS A 281 9.51 -7.55 -31.97
CA LYS A 281 9.78 -6.09 -32.04
C LYS A 281 10.66 -5.56 -30.90
N TYR A 282 10.58 -6.17 -29.72
CA TYR A 282 11.37 -5.78 -28.56
C TYR A 282 12.75 -6.46 -28.52
N MET A 283 12.89 -7.66 -29.09
CA MET A 283 14.09 -8.52 -28.94
C MET A 283 14.76 -8.95 -30.25
N ALA A 284 14.38 -8.37 -31.39
CA ALA A 284 15.04 -8.56 -32.67
C ALA A 284 16.46 -7.97 -32.62
N GLY A 285 17.41 -8.81 -32.19
CA GLY A 285 18.82 -8.46 -32.01
C GLY A 285 19.11 -7.87 -30.63
N THR A 286 19.85 -8.63 -29.82
CA THR A 286 20.73 -8.09 -28.76
C THR A 286 21.96 -7.34 -29.32
N THR A 287 22.04 -7.29 -30.65
CA THR A 287 23.09 -6.72 -31.52
C THR A 287 23.31 -5.21 -31.41
N ALA A 288 22.46 -4.51 -30.67
CA ALA A 288 22.51 -3.05 -30.49
C ALA A 288 22.69 -2.68 -29.01
N THR A 289 23.70 -3.28 -28.37
CA THR A 289 24.15 -2.89 -27.02
C THR A 289 25.46 -2.12 -27.13
N GLN A 290 25.60 -1.06 -26.35
CA GLN A 290 26.83 -0.30 -26.24
C GLN A 290 27.15 0.05 -24.79
N VAL A 291 28.43 0.14 -24.46
CA VAL A 291 28.91 0.84 -23.27
C VAL A 291 29.24 2.27 -23.70
N ARG A 292 28.81 3.29 -22.93
CA ARG A 292 29.19 4.69 -23.14
C ARG A 292 30.10 5.12 -22.00
N ILE A 293 31.32 5.50 -22.33
CA ILE A 293 32.38 5.81 -21.37
C ILE A 293 32.66 7.31 -21.40
N THR A 294 32.42 7.96 -20.27
CA THR A 294 32.58 9.41 -20.14
C THR A 294 33.48 9.79 -18.98
N ASP A 295 34.07 10.97 -19.06
CA ASP A 295 34.65 11.69 -17.96
C ASP A 295 33.55 12.03 -16.95
N ARG A 296 33.81 11.76 -15.67
CA ARG A 296 32.84 11.92 -14.59
C ARG A 296 32.47 13.36 -14.26
N GLU A 297 33.42 14.29 -14.38
CA GLU A 297 33.29 15.67 -13.92
C GLU A 297 32.71 16.58 -15.03
N THR A 298 33.09 16.30 -16.27
CA THR A 298 32.75 17.10 -17.46
C THR A 298 31.70 16.46 -18.36
N GLY A 299 31.43 15.16 -18.20
CA GLY A 299 30.54 14.38 -19.08
C GLY A 299 31.11 14.10 -20.48
N ALA A 300 32.34 14.53 -20.77
CA ALA A 300 32.98 14.37 -22.07
C ALA A 300 33.24 12.89 -22.42
N ALA A 301 33.18 12.53 -23.70
CA ALA A 301 33.52 11.19 -24.16
C ALA A 301 35.00 10.82 -23.87
N LEU A 302 35.26 9.58 -23.51
CA LEU A 302 36.62 9.04 -23.31
C LEU A 302 37.01 8.06 -24.43
N PRO A 303 37.56 8.56 -25.56
CA PRO A 303 37.98 7.70 -26.65
C PRO A 303 39.18 6.83 -26.26
N GLY A 304 39.23 5.61 -26.79
CA GLY A 304 40.28 4.64 -26.49
C GLY A 304 40.19 3.98 -25.11
N ALA A 305 39.21 4.31 -24.27
CA ALA A 305 38.96 3.65 -23.00
C ALA A 305 38.83 2.12 -23.19
N GLN A 306 39.50 1.33 -22.36
CA GLN A 306 39.41 -0.13 -22.43
C GLN A 306 38.10 -0.59 -21.80
N VAL A 307 37.43 -1.54 -22.44
CA VAL A 307 36.15 -2.12 -22.00
C VAL A 307 36.25 -3.64 -22.06
N SER A 308 35.72 -4.31 -21.04
CA SER A 308 35.49 -5.76 -21.03
C SER A 308 34.09 -6.06 -20.51
N VAL A 309 33.43 -7.03 -21.12
CA VAL A 309 32.08 -7.48 -20.75
C VAL A 309 32.14 -8.96 -20.43
N TRP A 310 31.57 -9.34 -19.30
CA TRP A 310 31.62 -10.68 -18.75
C TRP A 310 30.20 -11.19 -18.49
N ARG A 311 29.97 -12.50 -18.66
CA ARG A 311 28.69 -13.16 -18.39
C ARG A 311 28.92 -14.45 -17.61
N ASN A 312 27.90 -14.95 -16.93
CA ASN A 312 27.93 -16.29 -16.36
C ASN A 312 27.92 -17.35 -17.50
N ALA A 313 28.58 -18.49 -17.31
CA ALA A 313 28.61 -19.59 -18.29
C ALA A 313 27.22 -20.17 -18.63
N GLY A 314 26.24 -20.00 -17.74
CA GLY A 314 24.81 -20.13 -18.04
C GLY A 314 24.10 -21.32 -17.41
N THR A 315 24.78 -22.21 -16.68
CA THR A 315 24.13 -23.39 -16.07
C THR A 315 23.82 -23.26 -14.58
N SER A 316 24.46 -22.32 -13.85
CA SER A 316 23.99 -21.86 -12.53
C SER A 316 24.62 -20.51 -12.15
N THR A 317 23.99 -19.75 -11.26
CA THR A 317 24.51 -18.47 -10.73
C THR A 317 25.86 -18.58 -10.03
N GLN A 318 26.25 -19.78 -9.60
CA GLN A 318 27.51 -20.05 -8.88
C GLN A 318 28.70 -20.35 -9.81
N GLN A 319 28.50 -20.42 -11.13
CA GLN A 319 29.59 -20.66 -12.07
C GLN A 319 30.52 -19.44 -12.25
N PRO A 320 31.80 -19.65 -12.59
CA PRO A 320 32.71 -18.57 -12.95
C PRO A 320 32.21 -17.72 -14.12
N MET A 321 32.56 -16.44 -14.07
CA MET A 321 32.31 -15.48 -15.15
C MET A 321 33.25 -15.76 -16.32
N VAL A 322 32.69 -15.79 -17.53
CA VAL A 322 33.41 -15.91 -18.80
C VAL A 322 33.44 -14.57 -19.51
N LEU A 323 34.57 -14.23 -20.14
CA LEU A 323 34.69 -13.05 -20.97
C LEU A 323 33.81 -13.23 -22.22
N LEU A 324 32.89 -12.27 -22.43
CA LEU A 324 32.06 -12.21 -23.63
C LEU A 324 32.79 -11.45 -24.74
N VAL A 325 33.29 -10.26 -24.43
CA VAL A 325 33.96 -9.37 -25.40
C VAL A 325 34.86 -8.38 -24.67
N GLN A 326 35.90 -7.89 -25.35
CA GLN A 326 36.74 -6.78 -24.89
C GLN A 326 37.23 -5.93 -26.06
N GLY A 327 37.59 -4.68 -25.80
CA GLY A 327 38.16 -3.78 -26.80
C GLY A 327 38.30 -2.35 -26.29
N ASN A 328 38.32 -1.39 -27.21
CA ASN A 328 38.50 0.03 -26.92
C ASN A 328 37.30 0.85 -27.40
N ALA A 329 36.92 1.87 -26.64
CA ALA A 329 35.90 2.84 -27.01
C ALA A 329 36.29 3.68 -28.23
N ASP A 330 35.32 4.01 -29.07
CA ASP A 330 35.48 4.81 -30.28
C ASP A 330 35.70 6.30 -30.00
N ALA A 331 35.75 7.12 -31.06
CA ALA A 331 35.94 8.58 -30.96
C ALA A 331 34.83 9.31 -30.16
N ALA A 332 33.64 8.71 -30.03
CA ALA A 332 32.52 9.21 -29.25
C ALA A 332 32.41 8.56 -27.85
N GLY A 333 33.39 7.75 -27.46
CA GLY A 333 33.40 7.04 -26.17
C GLY A 333 32.47 5.84 -26.12
N HIS A 334 32.02 5.31 -27.26
CA HIS A 334 31.14 4.14 -27.33
C HIS A 334 31.90 2.86 -27.60
N PHE A 335 31.44 1.76 -27.00
CA PHE A 335 31.91 0.40 -27.30
C PHE A 335 30.71 -0.51 -27.54
N ALA A 336 30.42 -0.81 -28.81
CA ALA A 336 29.29 -1.61 -29.24
C ALA A 336 29.59 -3.13 -29.22
N PHE A 337 28.62 -3.94 -28.83
CA PHE A 337 28.72 -5.40 -28.79
C PHE A 337 27.35 -6.10 -28.86
N ASP A 338 27.37 -7.42 -29.10
CA ASP A 338 26.20 -8.31 -29.00
C ASP A 338 26.32 -9.21 -27.76
N TRP A 339 25.19 -9.57 -27.16
CA TRP A 339 25.11 -10.45 -25.99
C TRP A 339 25.44 -11.92 -26.31
N ASP A 340 25.42 -12.31 -27.59
CA ASP A 340 25.72 -13.66 -28.07
C ASP A 340 24.86 -14.73 -27.35
N CYS A 341 23.58 -14.44 -27.14
CA CYS A 341 22.60 -15.41 -26.64
C CYS A 341 21.17 -15.23 -27.20
N GLY A 342 20.82 -14.08 -27.78
CA GLY A 342 19.50 -13.84 -28.37
C GLY A 342 18.36 -14.14 -27.38
N PHE A 343 17.37 -14.93 -27.78
CA PHE A 343 16.27 -15.32 -26.87
C PHE A 343 16.74 -16.16 -25.67
N THR A 344 17.87 -16.89 -25.78
CA THR A 344 18.34 -17.79 -24.71
C THR A 344 18.92 -17.07 -23.49
N CYS A 345 19.08 -15.74 -23.54
CA CYS A 345 19.52 -14.96 -22.39
C CYS A 345 18.51 -15.01 -21.21
N PHE A 346 17.24 -15.35 -21.45
CA PHE A 346 16.18 -15.44 -20.43
C PHE A 346 16.12 -16.77 -19.69
N ASN A 347 16.28 -17.89 -20.41
CA ASN A 347 16.10 -19.23 -19.84
C ASN A 347 17.42 -19.88 -19.37
N SER A 348 18.47 -19.09 -19.27
CA SER A 348 19.78 -19.49 -18.78
C SER A 348 20.31 -18.42 -17.81
N ALA A 349 21.34 -18.72 -17.02
CA ALA A 349 21.91 -17.75 -16.08
C ALA A 349 22.65 -16.56 -16.75
N LYS A 350 22.42 -16.31 -18.03
CA LYS A 350 23.09 -15.32 -18.90
C LYS A 350 22.36 -13.97 -19.00
N SER A 351 21.27 -13.78 -18.26
CA SER A 351 20.45 -12.56 -18.24
C SER A 351 21.15 -11.31 -17.66
N THR A 352 22.32 -11.50 -17.07
CA THR A 352 23.10 -10.46 -16.37
C THR A 352 24.52 -10.40 -16.93
N LEU A 353 24.98 -9.18 -17.21
CA LEU A 353 26.34 -8.86 -17.65
C LEU A 353 27.07 -8.05 -16.58
N LEU A 354 28.37 -8.28 -16.45
CA LEU A 354 29.31 -7.44 -15.70
C LEU A 354 30.18 -6.68 -16.70
N VAL A 355 30.03 -5.36 -16.73
CA VAL A 355 30.84 -4.47 -17.56
C VAL A 355 31.94 -3.87 -16.71
N LYS A 356 33.18 -3.90 -17.20
CA LYS A 356 34.32 -3.18 -16.61
C LYS A 356 34.95 -2.25 -17.63
N ALA A 357 35.26 -1.03 -17.23
CA ALA A 357 35.95 -0.06 -18.07
C ALA A 357 37.10 0.64 -17.33
N SER A 358 38.14 1.00 -18.07
CA SER A 358 39.33 1.69 -17.54
C SER A 358 39.92 2.66 -18.58
N THR A 359 40.72 3.61 -18.10
CA THR A 359 41.47 4.56 -18.93
C THR A 359 42.72 4.98 -18.16
N PRO A 360 43.90 5.12 -18.80
CA PRO A 360 45.10 5.58 -18.10
C PRO A 360 44.87 6.88 -17.32
N GLY A 361 45.34 6.93 -16.07
CA GLY A 361 45.15 8.08 -15.19
C GLY A 361 43.78 8.23 -14.54
N ARG A 362 42.85 7.28 -14.73
CA ARG A 362 41.49 7.29 -14.14
C ARG A 362 41.22 6.07 -13.28
N ALA A 363 40.30 6.20 -12.33
CA ALA A 363 39.79 5.07 -11.57
C ALA A 363 39.02 4.11 -12.49
N PRO A 364 39.37 2.81 -12.54
CA PRO A 364 38.58 1.82 -13.27
C PRO A 364 37.23 1.61 -12.57
N MET A 365 36.21 1.25 -13.34
CA MET A 365 34.87 1.00 -12.82
C MET A 365 34.34 -0.35 -13.29
N ALA A 366 33.47 -0.94 -12.48
CA ALA A 366 32.63 -2.07 -12.84
C ALA A 366 31.17 -1.77 -12.51
N SER A 367 30.24 -2.29 -13.32
CA SER A 367 28.80 -2.27 -13.07
C SER A 367 28.14 -3.52 -13.62
N TRP A 368 27.12 -3.99 -12.91
CA TRP A 368 26.20 -4.99 -13.43
C TRP A 368 25.12 -4.33 -14.29
N PHE A 369 24.60 -5.11 -15.25
CA PHE A 369 23.50 -4.73 -16.12
C PHE A 369 22.66 -5.98 -16.44
N THR A 370 21.34 -5.91 -16.31
CA THR A 370 20.44 -7.03 -16.68
C THR A 370 19.69 -6.75 -17.98
N ILE A 371 19.16 -7.80 -18.59
CA ILE A 371 18.28 -7.68 -19.77
C ILE A 371 17.00 -6.87 -19.49
N PHE A 372 16.61 -6.73 -18.22
CA PHE A 372 15.47 -5.90 -17.78
C PHE A 372 15.81 -4.41 -17.76
N ASP A 373 17.07 -4.07 -17.57
CA ASP A 373 17.58 -2.71 -17.64
C ASP A 373 17.48 -2.19 -19.09
N ALA A 374 17.74 -3.08 -20.05
CA ALA A 374 17.51 -2.85 -21.48
C ALA A 374 16.01 -2.67 -21.82
N PHE A 375 15.08 -3.41 -21.18
CA PHE A 375 13.64 -3.14 -21.33
C PHE A 375 13.20 -1.82 -20.72
N GLU A 376 13.73 -1.43 -19.56
CA GLU A 376 13.46 -0.10 -18.99
C GLU A 376 13.88 1.01 -19.98
N GLN A 377 15.07 0.89 -20.57
CA GLN A 377 15.57 1.83 -21.57
C GLN A 377 14.67 1.92 -22.81
N LYS A 378 14.23 0.78 -23.36
CA LYS A 378 13.42 0.76 -24.59
C LYS A 378 11.94 1.07 -24.38
N ALA A 379 11.33 0.58 -23.29
CA ALA A 379 9.90 0.68 -23.03
C ALA A 379 9.48 1.85 -22.12
N VAL A 380 10.37 2.35 -21.25
CA VAL A 380 10.14 3.57 -20.45
C VAL A 380 10.78 4.78 -21.11
N LYS A 381 12.06 4.68 -21.48
CA LYS A 381 12.87 5.83 -21.95
C LYS A 381 12.84 6.00 -23.48
N GLY A 382 12.13 5.14 -24.20
CA GLY A 382 11.98 5.19 -25.66
C GLY A 382 13.28 5.00 -26.45
N GLN A 383 14.33 4.45 -25.84
CA GLN A 383 15.66 4.37 -26.43
C GLN A 383 15.73 3.27 -27.50
N SER A 384 16.36 3.58 -28.64
CA SER A 384 16.57 2.64 -29.75
C SER A 384 17.72 1.64 -29.53
N THR A 385 18.61 1.95 -28.59
CA THR A 385 19.90 1.27 -28.36
C THR A 385 20.10 1.08 -26.86
N PHE A 386 20.51 -0.11 -26.44
CA PHE A 386 20.79 -0.37 -25.03
C PHE A 386 22.15 0.24 -24.67
N THR A 387 22.17 1.22 -23.77
CA THR A 387 23.37 1.98 -23.39
C THR A 387 23.71 1.74 -21.93
N ILE A 388 24.92 1.23 -21.67
CA ILE A 388 25.47 1.03 -20.34
C ILE A 388 26.42 2.19 -20.04
N ASP A 389 26.00 3.12 -19.19
CA ASP A 389 26.76 4.33 -18.88
C ASP A 389 27.83 4.07 -17.81
N VAL A 390 29.09 4.44 -18.10
CA VAL A 390 30.23 4.30 -17.17
C VAL A 390 31.03 5.60 -17.11
N ALA A 391 31.03 6.26 -15.95
CA ALA A 391 31.60 7.59 -15.74
C ALA A 391 32.94 7.54 -14.98
N LEU A 392 34.05 7.45 -15.70
CA LEU A 392 35.40 7.32 -15.15
C LEU A 392 35.94 8.67 -14.66
N GLY A 393 36.22 8.77 -13.36
CA GLY A 393 36.80 9.95 -12.72
C GLY A 393 38.22 9.73 -12.21
N VAL A 394 38.70 10.66 -11.39
CA VAL A 394 39.89 10.46 -10.55
C VAL A 394 39.69 9.31 -9.56
N VAL A 395 40.79 8.80 -9.00
CA VAL A 395 40.73 7.89 -7.84
C VAL A 395 40.29 8.71 -6.64
N ASP A 396 39.18 8.29 -6.05
CA ASP A 396 38.63 8.91 -4.85
C ASP A 396 38.39 7.85 -3.77
N THR A 397 38.88 8.13 -2.57
CA THR A 397 38.84 7.25 -1.40
C THR A 397 38.25 7.97 -0.19
N THR A 398 37.74 9.19 -0.36
CA THR A 398 37.21 10.01 0.71
C THR A 398 35.70 9.83 0.75
N PRO A 399 35.09 9.41 1.87
CA PRO A 399 33.64 9.32 1.95
C PRO A 399 32.97 10.71 2.04
N PRO A 400 31.75 10.87 1.49
CA PRO A 400 30.95 12.07 1.68
C PRO A 400 30.76 12.43 3.16
N THR A 401 30.72 13.72 3.48
CA THR A 401 30.26 14.20 4.79
C THR A 401 28.75 14.33 4.78
N VAL A 402 28.07 13.62 5.67
CA VAL A 402 26.60 13.59 5.78
C VAL A 402 26.15 14.20 7.12
N SER A 403 25.14 15.05 7.07
CA SER A 403 24.47 15.60 8.26
C SER A 403 22.94 15.63 8.06
N LEU A 404 22.21 15.48 9.16
CA LEU A 404 20.76 15.48 9.20
C LEU A 404 20.27 16.36 10.35
N SER A 405 19.40 17.31 10.04
CA SER A 405 18.54 17.97 11.02
C SER A 405 17.12 17.41 10.89
N ALA A 406 16.59 16.84 11.97
CA ALA A 406 15.22 16.36 12.07
C ALA A 406 14.60 16.82 13.40
N PRO A 407 13.28 17.11 13.44
CA PRO A 407 12.60 17.49 14.67
C PRO A 407 12.58 16.32 15.67
N ALA A 408 12.62 16.63 16.97
CA ALA A 408 12.56 15.62 18.03
C ALA A 408 11.19 14.91 18.15
N MET A 409 10.12 15.55 17.65
CA MET A 409 8.74 15.04 17.72
C MET A 409 8.01 15.20 16.39
N ALA A 410 7.09 14.28 16.11
CA ALA A 410 6.13 14.34 15.01
C ALA A 410 4.78 13.73 15.44
N THR A 411 3.76 13.85 14.59
CA THR A 411 2.42 13.27 14.83
C THR A 411 2.02 12.42 13.62
N VAL A 412 1.44 11.24 13.86
CA VAL A 412 0.94 10.36 12.79
C VAL A 412 0.03 11.13 11.83
N GLY A 413 0.25 10.97 10.53
CA GLY A 413 -0.53 11.61 9.47
C GLY A 413 -0.21 13.08 9.22
N GLN A 414 0.68 13.72 10.00
CA GLN A 414 1.12 15.09 9.75
C GLN A 414 2.46 15.13 8.98
N PRO A 415 2.55 15.85 7.85
CA PRO A 415 3.78 15.95 7.09
C PRO A 415 4.83 16.83 7.80
N MET A 416 6.09 16.43 7.75
CA MET A 416 7.24 17.22 8.18
C MET A 416 8.37 17.21 7.14
N THR A 417 9.12 18.30 7.06
CA THR A 417 10.25 18.44 6.14
C THR A 417 11.52 17.79 6.70
N ILE A 418 12.24 17.07 5.84
CA ILE A 418 13.59 16.56 6.07
C ILE A 418 14.53 17.22 5.07
N ALA A 419 15.61 17.82 5.57
CA ALA A 419 16.60 18.54 4.77
C ALA A 419 18.03 18.16 5.21
N PRO A 420 18.61 17.08 4.68
CA PRO A 420 20.00 16.74 4.94
C PRO A 420 20.96 17.67 4.19
N ALA A 421 22.17 17.82 4.73
CA ALA A 421 23.29 18.35 3.96
C ALA A 421 24.31 17.23 3.74
N VAL A 422 24.64 16.98 2.47
CA VAL A 422 25.64 16.01 2.04
C VAL A 422 26.61 16.73 1.11
N VAL A 423 27.90 16.62 1.39
CA VAL A 423 28.98 17.23 0.60
C VAL A 423 30.13 16.26 0.45
N ASP A 424 30.93 16.44 -0.60
CA ASP A 424 32.03 15.56 -0.96
C ASP A 424 33.14 16.38 -1.65
N ASN A 425 34.38 15.88 -1.68
CA ASN A 425 35.53 16.55 -2.31
C ASN A 425 35.56 16.45 -3.84
N VAL A 426 34.96 15.41 -4.44
CA VAL A 426 34.80 15.29 -5.90
C VAL A 426 33.34 15.50 -6.29
N GLY A 427 32.42 14.83 -5.60
CA GLY A 427 30.99 15.00 -5.84
C GLY A 427 30.11 13.87 -5.32
N VAL A 428 28.95 14.26 -4.79
CA VAL A 428 27.91 13.33 -4.33
C VAL A 428 27.19 12.73 -5.55
N TRP A 429 27.16 11.41 -5.65
CA TRP A 429 26.44 10.70 -6.72
C TRP A 429 24.97 10.45 -6.35
N GLY A 430 24.68 10.29 -5.05
CA GLY A 430 23.32 10.24 -4.58
C GLY A 430 23.17 10.40 -3.08
N VAL A 431 21.99 10.90 -2.69
CA VAL A 431 21.53 10.95 -1.29
C VAL A 431 20.25 10.14 -1.13
N LYS A 432 20.16 9.32 -0.09
CA LYS A 432 18.98 8.50 0.25
C LYS A 432 18.58 8.77 1.70
N VAL A 433 17.35 9.21 1.88
CA VAL A 433 16.71 9.33 3.20
C VAL A 433 15.80 8.13 3.37
N ALA A 434 15.96 7.39 4.47
CA ALA A 434 15.21 6.16 4.74
C ALA A 434 14.72 6.10 6.19
N GLY A 435 13.66 5.33 6.42
CA GLY A 435 13.19 4.99 7.76
C GLY A 435 14.04 3.91 8.44
N THR A 436 13.61 3.51 9.65
CA THR A 436 14.24 2.43 10.45
C THR A 436 14.29 1.09 9.70
N ASP A 437 13.33 0.87 8.80
CA ASP A 437 13.14 -0.31 7.95
C ASP A 437 13.98 -0.28 6.65
N GLY A 438 14.73 0.80 6.42
CA GLY A 438 15.47 1.04 5.19
C GLY A 438 14.59 1.19 3.94
N ILE A 439 13.30 1.49 4.08
CA ILE A 439 12.49 1.98 2.96
C ILE A 439 12.91 3.41 2.66
N PRO A 440 13.29 3.75 1.42
CA PRO A 440 13.54 5.13 1.04
C PRO A 440 12.28 5.98 1.20
N ILE A 441 12.37 7.00 2.05
CA ILE A 441 11.39 8.09 2.18
C ILE A 441 11.51 8.99 0.95
N CYS A 442 12.75 9.33 0.59
CA CYS A 442 13.07 10.12 -0.58
C CYS A 442 14.54 9.93 -0.96
N THR A 443 14.89 10.29 -2.17
CA THR A 443 16.26 10.22 -2.68
C THR A 443 16.53 11.34 -3.67
N PHE A 444 17.81 11.57 -3.94
CA PHE A 444 18.28 12.63 -4.81
C PHE A 444 19.51 12.16 -5.59
N ASP A 445 19.58 12.54 -6.86
CA ASP A 445 20.75 12.49 -7.74
C ASP A 445 21.45 13.85 -7.85
N ALA A 446 20.73 14.95 -7.57
CA ALA A 446 21.26 16.32 -7.48
C ALA A 446 20.64 17.12 -6.31
N PRO A 447 21.35 18.13 -5.77
CA PRO A 447 20.77 19.07 -4.79
C PRO A 447 19.72 20.00 -5.44
N PRO A 448 18.79 20.60 -4.68
CA PRO A 448 18.72 20.62 -3.21
C PRO A 448 18.09 19.37 -2.61
N TYR A 449 18.70 18.87 -1.52
CA TYR A 449 18.22 17.69 -0.80
C TYR A 449 17.13 18.07 0.21
N THR A 450 15.87 18.11 -0.22
CA THR A 450 14.72 18.40 0.65
C THR A 450 13.52 17.53 0.29
N CYS A 451 12.88 16.89 1.27
CA CYS A 451 11.66 16.12 1.04
C CYS A 451 10.72 16.14 2.26
N THR A 452 9.52 15.59 2.08
CA THR A 452 8.49 15.50 3.12
C THR A 452 8.35 14.06 3.60
N TRP A 453 8.31 13.85 4.91
CA TRP A 453 7.97 12.59 5.55
C TRP A 453 6.68 12.74 6.36
N THR A 454 5.77 11.79 6.19
CA THR A 454 4.54 11.70 6.98
C THR A 454 4.56 10.36 7.71
N PRO A 455 4.75 10.32 9.04
CA PRO A 455 4.77 9.06 9.77
C PRO A 455 3.40 8.40 9.79
N LEU A 456 3.37 7.07 9.58
CA LEU A 456 2.14 6.28 9.49
C LEU A 456 1.83 5.48 10.76
N ALA A 457 2.77 5.41 11.70
CA ALA A 457 2.63 4.68 12.96
C ALA A 457 3.32 5.45 14.11
N PRO A 458 2.76 5.41 15.33
CA PRO A 458 3.35 6.04 16.51
C PRO A 458 4.58 5.26 16.99
N GLY A 459 5.34 5.86 17.91
CA GLY A 459 6.56 5.28 18.49
C GLY A 459 7.83 6.01 18.04
N MET A 460 8.98 5.49 18.44
CA MET A 460 10.28 6.05 18.07
C MET A 460 10.66 5.60 16.65
N GLN A 461 10.93 6.55 15.76
CA GLN A 461 11.36 6.30 14.39
C GLN A 461 12.77 6.83 14.19
N THR A 462 13.67 6.03 13.61
CA THR A 462 15.02 6.46 13.22
C THR A 462 15.02 6.83 11.75
N ILE A 463 15.21 8.12 11.46
CA ILE A 463 15.52 8.59 10.11
C ILE A 463 17.01 8.37 9.87
N ARG A 464 17.35 7.81 8.70
CA ARG A 464 18.72 7.60 8.23
C ARG A 464 18.92 8.41 6.95
N VAL A 465 20.07 9.06 6.83
CA VAL A 465 20.52 9.68 5.58
C VAL A 465 21.81 8.99 5.19
N ILE A 466 21.84 8.46 3.97
CA ILE A 466 23.01 7.83 3.36
C ILE A 466 23.44 8.69 2.18
N GLY A 467 24.71 9.10 2.18
CA GLY A 467 25.37 9.73 1.04
C GLY A 467 26.32 8.73 0.38
N VAL A 468 26.31 8.68 -0.95
CA VAL A 468 27.23 7.83 -1.75
C VAL A 468 27.84 8.70 -2.85
N ASP A 469 29.16 8.57 -3.06
CA ASP A 469 29.87 9.23 -4.16
C ASP A 469 29.91 8.34 -5.43
N ALA A 470 30.53 8.86 -6.49
CA ALA A 470 30.62 8.15 -7.77
C ALA A 470 31.72 7.06 -7.81
N ALA A 471 32.65 7.04 -6.86
CA ALA A 471 33.64 5.99 -6.66
C ALA A 471 33.08 4.79 -5.85
N GLY A 472 32.02 5.01 -5.08
CA GLY A 472 31.39 4.04 -4.19
C GLY A 472 31.72 4.23 -2.71
N ASN A 473 32.43 5.29 -2.30
CA ASN A 473 32.55 5.59 -0.87
C ASN A 473 31.21 6.12 -0.35
N SER A 474 30.94 5.91 0.93
CA SER A 474 29.65 6.24 1.52
C SER A 474 29.73 6.57 3.00
N ALA A 475 28.80 7.38 3.46
CA ALA A 475 28.64 7.74 4.86
C ALA A 475 27.15 7.81 5.24
N MET A 476 26.87 7.81 6.54
CA MET A 476 25.51 7.83 7.06
C MET A 476 25.41 8.72 8.30
N ALA A 477 24.33 9.51 8.38
CA ALA A 477 23.87 10.17 9.60
C ALA A 477 22.49 9.63 9.99
N THR A 478 22.13 9.73 11.28
CA THR A 478 20.82 9.31 11.78
C THR A 478 20.24 10.33 12.76
N ALA A 479 18.91 10.34 12.88
CA ALA A 479 18.18 11.10 13.89
C ALA A 479 16.97 10.31 14.37
N ASN A 480 16.67 10.38 15.66
CA ASN A 480 15.50 9.73 16.26
C ASN A 480 14.37 10.76 16.43
N VAL A 481 13.17 10.41 15.96
CA VAL A 481 11.96 11.23 16.04
C VAL A 481 10.92 10.46 16.86
N MET A 482 10.36 11.08 17.90
CA MET A 482 9.25 10.50 18.65
C MET A 482 7.93 10.83 17.94
N VAL A 483 7.26 9.81 17.39
CA VAL A 483 5.97 9.98 16.72
C VAL A 483 4.83 9.72 17.70
N ASN A 484 4.00 10.73 17.91
CA ASN A 484 2.79 10.63 18.71
C ASN A 484 1.59 10.16 17.86
N PRO A 485 0.63 9.39 18.42
CA PRO A 485 -0.64 9.13 17.76
C PRO A 485 -1.39 10.44 17.50
N PRO A 486 -2.36 10.48 16.55
CA PRO A 486 -3.20 11.65 16.38
C PRO A 486 -4.06 11.85 17.64
N ALA A 487 -4.47 13.10 17.91
CA ALA A 487 -5.42 13.37 18.97
C ALA A 487 -6.76 12.68 18.66
N ASP A 488 -7.33 11.99 19.65
CA ASP A 488 -8.63 11.35 19.47
C ASP A 488 -9.76 12.38 19.58
N THR A 489 -10.61 12.42 18.55
CA THR A 489 -11.74 13.33 18.40
C THR A 489 -13.08 12.61 18.38
N THR A 490 -13.10 11.30 18.67
CA THR A 490 -14.29 10.44 18.55
C THR A 490 -15.12 10.49 19.83
N PRO A 491 -16.37 11.01 19.81
CA PRO A 491 -17.20 11.00 21.02
C PRO A 491 -17.54 9.57 21.48
N PRO A 492 -17.66 9.32 22.79
CA PRO A 492 -18.14 8.04 23.31
C PRO A 492 -19.57 7.75 22.84
N THR A 493 -19.93 6.47 22.71
CA THR A 493 -21.33 6.07 22.70
C THR A 493 -21.84 5.94 24.13
N VAL A 494 -23.07 6.36 24.40
CA VAL A 494 -23.68 6.30 25.74
C VAL A 494 -25.17 5.95 25.64
N SER A 495 -25.66 5.15 26.60
CA SER A 495 -27.08 4.92 26.84
C SER A 495 -27.40 5.16 28.32
N VAL A 496 -28.61 5.65 28.61
CA VAL A 496 -29.12 5.83 29.96
C VAL A 496 -30.34 4.94 30.18
N ALA A 497 -30.37 4.24 31.31
CA ALA A 497 -31.50 3.47 31.79
C ALA A 497 -31.96 4.06 33.13
N ALA A 498 -33.04 4.82 33.05
CA ALA A 498 -33.81 5.35 34.17
C ALA A 498 -35.20 4.69 34.18
N PRO A 499 -35.83 4.45 35.34
CA PRO A 499 -37.21 4.00 35.40
C PRO A 499 -38.17 4.99 34.73
N THR A 500 -39.25 4.48 34.13
CA THR A 500 -40.27 5.34 33.50
C THR A 500 -41.03 6.18 34.52
N PHE A 501 -41.14 5.70 35.77
CA PHE A 501 -41.68 6.45 36.88
C PHE A 501 -40.97 6.15 38.21
N THR A 502 -41.09 7.08 39.16
CA THR A 502 -40.76 6.93 40.58
C THR A 502 -41.73 7.79 41.41
N SER A 503 -41.57 7.83 42.73
CA SER A 503 -42.35 8.69 43.64
C SER A 503 -41.45 9.67 44.37
N VAL A 504 -41.99 10.84 44.76
CA VAL A 504 -41.31 11.79 45.65
C VAL A 504 -40.80 11.08 46.91
N SER A 505 -39.60 11.42 47.36
CA SER A 505 -38.91 10.81 48.51
C SER A 505 -38.54 9.32 48.38
N THR A 506 -38.74 8.69 47.21
CA THR A 506 -38.30 7.30 46.96
C THR A 506 -36.94 7.30 46.25
N SER A 507 -35.92 6.68 46.85
CA SER A 507 -34.62 6.49 46.20
C SER A 507 -34.76 5.56 45.00
N THR A 508 -34.36 6.04 43.82
CA THR A 508 -34.32 5.28 42.56
C THR A 508 -32.90 5.21 42.02
N THR A 509 -32.51 4.08 41.44
CA THR A 509 -31.18 3.89 40.84
C THR A 509 -31.23 4.20 39.35
N LEU A 510 -30.47 5.21 38.95
CA LEU A 510 -30.15 5.52 37.57
C LEU A 510 -28.94 4.68 37.16
N SER A 511 -28.91 4.23 35.91
CA SER A 511 -27.79 3.48 35.36
C SER A 511 -27.47 3.92 33.93
N ALA A 512 -26.23 3.73 33.52
CA ALA A 512 -25.77 4.05 32.17
C ALA A 512 -24.77 2.99 31.67
N THR A 513 -24.68 2.87 30.34
CA THR A 513 -23.60 2.14 29.69
C THR A 513 -22.91 3.09 28.71
N ALA A 514 -21.60 3.00 28.57
CA ALA A 514 -20.84 3.79 27.61
C ALA A 514 -19.65 3.00 27.07
N GLN A 515 -19.27 3.28 25.82
CA GLN A 515 -18.14 2.67 25.13
C GLN A 515 -17.40 3.74 24.31
N ALA A 516 -16.07 3.70 24.36
CA ALA A 516 -15.18 4.57 23.60
C ALA A 516 -13.93 3.79 23.16
N ASN A 517 -13.33 4.20 22.06
CA ASN A 517 -12.09 3.65 21.49
C ASN A 517 -10.87 3.84 22.42
N VAL A 518 -10.82 4.91 23.22
CA VAL A 518 -9.78 5.16 24.24
C VAL A 518 -10.23 4.87 25.69
N GLY A 519 -11.43 4.30 25.87
CA GLY A 519 -12.04 4.07 27.18
C GLY A 519 -12.74 5.29 27.78
N ILE A 520 -13.60 5.05 28.77
CA ILE A 520 -14.42 6.08 29.44
C ILE A 520 -13.68 6.61 30.67
N ALA A 521 -13.53 7.93 30.80
CA ALA A 521 -12.96 8.57 31.98
C ALA A 521 -14.01 8.78 33.08
N GLN A 522 -15.23 9.19 32.70
CA GLN A 522 -16.35 9.34 33.64
C GLN A 522 -17.71 9.42 32.94
N ILE A 523 -18.78 9.07 33.67
CA ILE A 523 -20.16 9.42 33.35
C ILE A 523 -20.69 10.39 34.42
N GLN A 524 -21.26 11.50 33.98
CA GLN A 524 -22.02 12.43 34.83
C GLN A 524 -23.51 12.12 34.69
N PHE A 525 -24.20 11.84 35.79
CA PHE A 525 -25.66 11.85 35.80
C PHE A 525 -26.13 13.26 36.14
N ILE A 526 -27.01 13.79 35.31
CA ILE A 526 -27.54 15.15 35.38
C ILE A 526 -29.06 15.04 35.43
N VAL A 527 -29.71 15.73 36.36
CA VAL A 527 -31.16 15.79 36.46
C VAL A 527 -31.60 17.25 36.40
N ASP A 528 -32.47 17.57 35.45
CA ASP A 528 -32.99 18.92 35.21
C ASP A 528 -31.88 19.99 35.12
N GLY A 529 -30.80 19.65 34.40
CA GLY A 529 -29.63 20.49 34.19
C GLY A 529 -28.63 20.56 35.35
N LYS A 530 -28.85 19.85 36.47
CA LYS A 530 -27.95 19.81 37.62
C LYS A 530 -27.25 18.46 37.72
N THR A 531 -25.91 18.46 37.77
CA THR A 531 -25.13 17.24 38.02
C THR A 531 -25.48 16.66 39.38
N LEU A 532 -26.06 15.46 39.37
CA LEU A 532 -26.38 14.69 40.57
C LEU A 532 -25.12 14.01 41.12
N CYS A 533 -24.31 13.41 40.25
CA CYS A 533 -23.11 12.68 40.61
C CYS A 533 -22.18 12.48 39.40
N THR A 534 -20.96 12.00 39.65
CA THR A 534 -19.99 11.62 38.62
C THR A 534 -19.38 10.28 38.98
N VAL A 535 -19.39 9.32 38.04
CA VAL A 535 -18.94 7.94 38.25
C VAL A 535 -17.79 7.64 37.29
N LYS A 536 -16.64 7.21 37.81
CA LYS A 536 -15.38 7.05 37.04
C LYS A 536 -15.05 5.62 36.62
N ALA A 537 -15.85 4.63 37.02
CA ALA A 537 -15.66 3.22 36.68
C ALA A 537 -17.00 2.49 36.64
N ALA A 538 -17.07 1.40 35.88
CA ALA A 538 -18.25 0.54 35.85
C ALA A 538 -18.39 -0.26 37.18
N PRO A 539 -19.61 -0.58 37.64
CA PRO A 539 -20.90 -0.24 37.04
C PRO A 539 -21.26 1.24 37.21
N TYR A 540 -21.69 1.90 36.12
CA TYR A 540 -22.06 3.30 36.15
C TYR A 540 -23.48 3.46 36.68
N THR A 541 -23.63 3.54 38.00
CA THR A 541 -24.92 3.71 38.68
C THR A 541 -24.91 4.90 39.62
N CYS A 542 -26.08 5.49 39.85
CA CYS A 542 -26.25 6.63 40.72
C CYS A 542 -27.65 6.65 41.33
N ASN A 543 -27.74 6.85 42.65
CA ASN A 543 -29.03 6.91 43.33
C ASN A 543 -29.55 8.36 43.36
N TRP A 544 -30.83 8.52 43.02
CA TRP A 544 -31.55 9.79 43.03
C TRP A 544 -32.79 9.70 43.91
N THR A 545 -33.04 10.71 44.72
CA THR A 545 -34.27 10.84 45.50
C THR A 545 -34.95 12.16 45.12
N PRO A 546 -36.05 12.14 44.35
CA PRO A 546 -36.72 13.36 43.93
C PRO A 546 -37.42 14.08 45.08
N ALA A 547 -37.30 15.41 45.09
CA ALA A 547 -37.93 16.28 46.08
C ALA A 547 -39.29 16.85 45.63
N ALA A 548 -39.65 16.74 44.34
CA ALA A 548 -40.87 17.28 43.76
C ALA A 548 -41.47 16.36 42.70
N SER A 549 -42.79 16.37 42.55
CA SER A 549 -43.51 15.64 41.50
C SER A 549 -43.53 16.40 40.17
N GLY A 550 -43.52 15.70 39.05
CA GLY A 550 -43.46 16.26 37.70
C GLY A 550 -42.72 15.34 36.74
N TYR A 551 -42.32 15.83 35.57
CA TYR A 551 -41.35 15.14 34.73
C TYR A 551 -39.94 15.63 35.04
N ALA A 552 -39.00 14.72 35.22
CA ALA A 552 -37.59 15.00 35.34
C ALA A 552 -36.84 14.53 34.08
N SER A 553 -35.97 15.38 33.56
CA SER A 553 -35.05 15.04 32.48
C SER A 553 -33.77 14.47 33.07
N VAL A 554 -33.58 13.15 32.93
CA VAL A 554 -32.38 12.45 33.35
C VAL A 554 -31.43 12.32 32.17
N GLU A 555 -30.30 13.01 32.23
CA GLU A 555 -29.21 12.92 31.25
C GLU A 555 -28.04 12.09 31.82
N ALA A 556 -27.49 11.19 31.00
CA ALA A 556 -26.18 10.62 31.23
C ALA A 556 -25.20 11.22 30.20
N ARG A 557 -24.18 11.92 30.70
CA ARG A 557 -23.10 12.50 29.90
C ARG A 557 -21.82 11.71 30.10
N ALA A 558 -21.41 10.94 29.11
CA ALA A 558 -20.14 10.22 29.09
C ALA A 558 -19.02 11.14 28.59
N ILE A 559 -17.84 11.03 29.22
CA ILE A 559 -16.60 11.69 28.81
C ILE A 559 -15.52 10.60 28.71
N ASP A 560 -14.83 10.53 27.57
CA ASP A 560 -13.77 9.56 27.32
C ASP A 560 -12.41 10.00 27.92
N ALA A 561 -11.38 9.16 27.75
CA ALA A 561 -10.02 9.46 28.22
C ALA A 561 -9.31 10.61 27.45
N ALA A 562 -9.79 10.98 26.26
CA ALA A 562 -9.27 12.11 25.48
C ALA A 562 -10.01 13.44 25.76
N GLY A 563 -11.14 13.39 26.46
CA GLY A 563 -11.98 14.53 26.79
C GLY A 563 -13.17 14.75 25.84
N ASN A 564 -13.40 13.87 24.85
CA ASN A 564 -14.59 13.93 24.02
C ASN A 564 -15.82 13.54 24.85
N ALA A 565 -16.96 14.13 24.54
CA ALA A 565 -18.18 13.97 25.33
C ALA A 565 -19.40 13.66 24.46
N ALA A 566 -20.28 12.80 24.99
CA ALA A 566 -21.60 12.55 24.43
C ALA A 566 -22.64 12.49 25.54
N SER A 567 -23.86 12.91 25.24
CA SER A 567 -24.99 12.95 26.18
C SER A 567 -26.20 12.24 25.59
N VAL A 568 -26.98 11.60 26.47
CA VAL A 568 -28.29 11.02 26.14
C VAL A 568 -29.24 11.27 27.31
N SER A 569 -30.51 11.57 27.00
CA SER A 569 -31.53 11.91 28.00
C SER A 569 -32.74 10.98 27.92
N ALA A 570 -33.29 10.66 29.09
CA ALA A 570 -34.58 9.99 29.25
C ALA A 570 -35.49 10.83 30.16
N GLN A 571 -36.79 10.85 29.89
CA GLN A 571 -37.77 11.43 30.81
C GLN A 571 -38.24 10.37 31.81
N MET A 572 -38.31 10.76 33.09
CA MET A 572 -38.92 9.96 34.17
C MET A 572 -40.03 10.76 34.82
N GLN A 573 -41.19 10.12 35.04
CA GLN A 573 -42.30 10.70 35.75
C GLN A 573 -42.13 10.53 37.27
N VAL A 574 -42.16 11.62 38.03
CA VAL A 574 -42.17 11.60 39.50
C VAL A 574 -43.60 11.82 40.00
N ASN A 575 -44.18 10.78 40.59
CA ASN A 575 -45.51 10.81 41.17
C ASN A 575 -45.51 11.47 42.56
N ALA A 576 -46.55 12.27 42.83
CA ALA A 576 -46.78 12.83 44.16
C ALA A 576 -47.10 11.73 45.18
N HIS A 577 -46.74 11.97 46.44
CA HIS A 577 -46.99 11.02 47.52
C HIS A 577 -48.47 11.02 47.91
N VAL A 578 -49.24 10.01 47.47
CA VAL A 578 -50.67 9.90 47.80
C VAL A 578 -50.82 9.28 49.19
N VAL A 579 -51.27 10.08 50.16
CA VAL A 579 -51.71 9.57 51.46
C VAL A 579 -53.19 9.16 51.32
N PRO A 580 -53.55 7.87 51.45
CA PRO A 580 -54.96 7.49 51.47
C PRO A 580 -55.62 8.04 52.73
N TYR A 581 -56.63 8.90 52.57
CA TYR A 581 -57.46 9.35 53.68
C TYR A 581 -58.12 8.15 54.37
N ARG A 582 -58.03 8.10 55.71
CA ARG A 582 -58.79 7.13 56.51
C ARG A 582 -60.29 7.35 56.26
N ALA A 583 -61.01 6.31 55.85
CA ALA A 583 -62.45 6.33 55.85
C ALA A 583 -62.96 6.48 57.30
N LEU A 584 -63.72 7.55 57.56
CA LEU A 584 -64.49 7.71 58.79
C LEU A 584 -65.64 6.70 58.77
N ALA A 585 -65.63 5.75 59.72
CA ALA A 585 -66.73 4.81 59.89
C ALA A 585 -67.97 5.54 60.40
N LEU A 586 -69.01 5.63 59.56
CA LEU A 586 -70.34 6.04 59.99
C LEU A 586 -70.99 4.90 60.78
N LYS A 587 -71.50 5.21 61.98
CA LYS A 587 -72.25 4.26 62.81
C LYS A 587 -73.59 3.93 62.17
N SER A 588 -74.00 2.68 62.29
CA SER A 588 -75.34 2.19 61.98
C SER A 588 -76.29 2.39 63.17
N GLU A 589 -77.46 2.99 62.93
CA GLU A 589 -78.68 2.77 63.71
C GLU A 589 -79.86 2.55 62.74
N GLU A 590 -80.84 1.75 63.16
CA GLU A 590 -81.90 1.19 62.32
C GLU A 590 -83.12 2.11 62.18
N THR A 591 -83.93 1.94 61.11
CA THR A 591 -85.38 1.64 61.23
C THR A 591 -86.10 1.38 59.89
N ASN A 592 -86.85 0.26 59.83
CA ASN A 592 -88.11 -0.02 59.10
C ASN A 592 -88.34 0.37 57.61
N ALA A 593 -88.18 -0.62 56.72
CA ALA A 593 -89.15 -1.21 55.75
C ALA A 593 -90.10 -0.34 54.85
N PRO A 594 -90.66 -0.90 53.75
CA PRO A 594 -90.03 -1.64 52.64
C PRO A 594 -90.46 -1.12 51.24
N GLY A 595 -89.69 -1.40 50.18
CA GLY A 595 -90.07 -0.99 48.81
C GLY A 595 -89.31 -1.70 47.68
N ASN A 596 -90.05 -2.20 46.68
CA ASN A 596 -89.59 -2.97 45.52
C ASN A 596 -88.84 -2.12 44.48
N ALA A 597 -87.75 -2.63 43.89
CA ALA A 597 -87.50 -2.71 42.43
C ALA A 597 -86.10 -3.28 42.11
N GLN A 598 -85.99 -4.05 41.01
CA GLN A 598 -84.74 -4.68 40.56
C GLN A 598 -84.05 -3.90 39.42
N ALA A 599 -82.73 -4.06 39.34
CA ALA A 599 -81.86 -4.11 38.15
C ALA A 599 -81.90 -2.98 37.09
N HIS A 600 -80.73 -2.40 36.81
CA HIS A 600 -79.92 -2.83 35.64
C HIS A 600 -78.50 -2.22 35.66
N ALA A 601 -77.52 -2.97 35.17
CA ALA A 601 -76.14 -2.52 34.95
C ALA A 601 -75.83 -2.46 33.44
N ALA A 602 -74.93 -1.56 33.04
CA ALA A 602 -74.48 -1.40 31.65
C ALA A 602 -72.94 -1.53 31.53
N PRO A 603 -72.41 -2.14 30.45
CA PRO A 603 -70.97 -2.43 30.28
C PRO A 603 -70.18 -1.31 29.57
N PRO A 604 -68.82 -1.35 29.58
CA PRO A 604 -67.96 -0.28 29.05
C PRO A 604 -67.70 -0.35 27.53
N VAL A 605 -67.27 0.77 26.96
CA VAL A 605 -66.98 0.95 25.52
C VAL A 605 -65.47 0.91 25.24
N ALA A 606 -65.06 0.19 24.18
CA ALA A 606 -63.68 0.03 23.76
C ALA A 606 -63.18 1.10 22.76
N ALA A 607 -61.87 1.33 22.73
CA ALA A 607 -61.20 2.30 21.87
C ALA A 607 -61.01 1.80 20.41
N LYS A 608 -61.00 2.74 19.44
CA LYS A 608 -60.79 2.45 18.00
C LYS A 608 -59.39 2.84 17.54
N ILE A 609 -58.75 1.94 16.80
CA ILE A 609 -57.57 2.22 15.96
C ILE A 609 -58.07 2.74 14.60
N ARG A 610 -57.34 3.69 13.99
CA ARG A 610 -57.49 4.07 12.57
C ARG A 610 -56.13 4.16 11.90
N THR A 611 -55.92 3.34 10.89
CA THR A 611 -54.83 3.45 9.91
C THR A 611 -55.42 4.02 8.61
N ALA A 612 -54.73 4.97 7.97
CA ALA A 612 -55.18 5.55 6.70
C ALA A 612 -54.59 4.77 5.50
N ALA A 613 -55.39 4.60 4.45
CA ALA A 613 -54.97 4.04 3.17
C ALA A 613 -55.00 5.12 2.09
N ALA A 614 -54.11 5.00 1.10
CA ALA A 614 -54.18 5.76 -0.15
C ALA A 614 -54.58 4.81 -1.29
N SER A 615 -55.45 5.27 -2.19
CA SER A 615 -56.10 4.46 -3.21
C SER A 615 -55.38 4.47 -4.56
N ARG A 616 -55.62 3.42 -5.36
CA ARG A 616 -55.87 3.52 -6.80
C ARG A 616 -56.64 2.30 -7.30
N ASP A 617 -57.59 2.57 -8.17
CA ASP A 617 -58.57 1.66 -8.80
C ASP A 617 -58.74 2.17 -10.27
N PRO A 618 -59.51 1.54 -11.18
CA PRO A 618 -59.05 0.43 -12.02
C PRO A 618 -59.34 0.62 -13.53
N ARG A 619 -59.09 -0.44 -14.33
CA ARG A 619 -59.39 -0.62 -15.77
C ARG A 619 -58.45 0.18 -16.70
N SER A 620 -58.05 -0.33 -17.87
CA SER A 620 -58.51 -1.51 -18.64
C SER A 620 -57.35 -2.42 -19.05
#